data_AF-A0A1A5D200-F1
#
_entry.id   AF-A0A1A5D200-F1
#
_cell.length_a   1.000
_cell.length_b   1.000
_cell.length_c   1.000
_cell.angle_alpha   90.00
_cell.angle_beta   90.00
_cell.angle_gamma   90.00
#
_symmetry.space_group_name_H-M   'P 1'
#
loop_
_entity.id
_entity.type
_entity.pdbx_description
1 polymer ?
#
loop_
_entity_poly.entity_id
_entity_poly.type
_entity_poly.pdbx_seq_one_letter_code
_entity_poly.pdbx_strand_id
1 'polypeptide(L)' 'MATTGKTRSVTAQVPVEPAARVDETAARSRLTREALADVDAGRVIDHQAVQDWADSLDSDTSLPLSEPC' A
#
# COMPACT_ATOMS: atom_id res chain seq x y z
N MET A 1 -30.56 -37.34 21.39
CA MET A 1 -31.31 -36.78 20.25
C MET A 1 -30.58 -35.52 19.79
N ALA A 2 -29.67 -35.63 18.82
CA ALA A 2 -28.91 -34.48 18.32
C ALA A 2 -29.69 -33.83 17.16
N THR A 3 -29.98 -32.54 17.27
CA THR A 3 -30.68 -31.79 16.21
C THR A 3 -29.63 -31.19 15.27
N THR A 4 -29.55 -31.69 14.05
CA THR A 4 -28.67 -31.13 13.01
C THR A 4 -29.34 -29.92 12.39
N GLY A 5 -28.90 -28.71 12.74
CA GLY A 5 -29.30 -27.49 12.05
C GLY A 5 -28.74 -27.48 10.62
N LYS A 6 -29.60 -27.31 9.61
CA LYS A 6 -29.17 -27.23 8.20
C LYS A 6 -28.58 -25.84 7.89
N THR A 7 -27.28 -25.78 7.61
CA THR A 7 -26.60 -24.61 7.02
C THR A 7 -27.22 -24.31 5.65
N ARG A 8 -27.75 -23.09 5.47
CA ARG A 8 -28.25 -22.62 4.17
C ARG A 8 -27.25 -21.63 3.59
N SER A 9 -26.75 -21.93 2.39
CA SER A 9 -25.92 -21.00 1.63
C SER A 9 -26.79 -19.90 1.03
N VAL A 10 -26.34 -18.65 1.09
CA VAL A 10 -26.98 -17.52 0.42
C VAL A 10 -25.98 -16.90 -0.55
N THR A 11 -26.43 -16.66 -1.79
CA THR A 11 -25.63 -15.98 -2.81
C THR A 11 -26.36 -14.70 -3.17
N ALA A 12 -25.74 -13.55 -2.89
CA ALA A 12 -26.27 -12.23 -3.24
C ALA A 12 -25.51 -11.68 -4.45
N GLN A 13 -26.25 -11.17 -5.43
CA GLN A 13 -25.69 -10.50 -6.59
C GLN A 13 -25.46 -9.04 -6.20
N VAL A 14 -24.19 -8.62 -6.17
CA VAL A 14 -23.81 -7.25 -5.82
C VAL A 14 -23.51 -6.48 -7.11
N PRO A 15 -24.10 -5.28 -7.32
CA PRO A 15 -23.74 -4.43 -8.44
C PRO A 15 -22.25 -4.08 -8.45
N VAL A 16 -21.66 -3.85 -9.62
CA VAL A 16 -20.21 -3.66 -9.77
C VAL A 16 -19.67 -2.44 -9.00
N GLU A 17 -20.47 -1.40 -8.84
CA GLU A 17 -20.09 -0.15 -8.14
C GLU A 17 -19.65 -0.37 -6.67
N PRO A 18 -20.46 -1.00 -5.80
CA PRO A 18 -20.04 -1.32 -4.43
C PRO A 18 -18.90 -2.35 -4.36
N ALA A 19 -18.84 -3.31 -5.29
CA ALA A 19 -17.73 -4.27 -5.34
C ALA A 19 -16.40 -3.57 -5.63
N ALA A 20 -16.36 -2.69 -6.63
CA ALA A 20 -15.18 -1.91 -6.99
C ALA A 20 -14.67 -1.03 -5.83
N ARG A 21 -15.57 -0.42 -5.05
CA ARG A 21 -15.18 0.36 -3.86
C ARG A 21 -14.59 -0.49 -2.75
N VAL A 22 -15.10 -1.70 -2.55
CA VAL A 22 -14.55 -2.66 -1.58
C VAL A 22 -13.14 -3.07 -2.00
N ASP A 23 -12.94 -3.36 -3.28
CA ASP A 23 -11.62 -3.72 -3.82
C ASP A 23 -10.61 -2.57 -3.70
N GLU A 24 -11.00 -1.34 -4.04
CA GLU A 24 -10.14 -0.15 -3.86
C GLU A 24 -9.77 0.07 -2.39
N THR A 25 -10.74 -0.08 -1.48
CA THR A 25 -10.51 0.08 -0.04
C THR A 25 -9.59 -1.01 0.51
N ALA A 26 -9.75 -2.25 0.05
CA ALA A 26 -8.90 -3.37 0.41
C ALA A 26 -7.47 -3.19 -0.11
N ALA A 27 -7.32 -2.75 -1.36
CA ALA A 27 -6.03 -2.43 -1.97
C ALA A 27 -5.31 -1.32 -1.21
N ARG A 28 -6.01 -0.22 -0.87
CA ARG A 28 -5.45 0.87 -0.04
C ARG A 28 -4.97 0.35 1.31
N SER A 29 -5.80 -0.45 1.98
CA SER A 29 -5.47 -1.02 3.30
C SER A 29 -4.28 -2.00 3.25
N ARG A 30 -4.08 -2.69 2.12
CA ARG A 30 -2.91 -3.53 1.88
C ARG A 30 -1.66 -2.67 1.69
N LEU A 31 -1.72 -1.68 0.78
CA LEU A 31 -0.59 -0.81 0.48
C LEU A 31 -0.10 -0.02 1.70
N THR A 32 -1.00 0.46 2.56
CA THR A 32 -0.62 1.12 3.81
C THR A 32 0.13 0.17 4.74
N ARG A 33 -0.30 -1.09 4.87
CA ARG A 33 0.39 -2.07 5.72
C ARG A 33 1.75 -2.46 5.16
N GLU A 34 1.86 -2.58 3.85
CA GLU A 34 3.14 -2.85 3.18
C GLU A 34 4.12 -1.69 3.38
N ALA A 35 3.67 -0.44 3.19
CA ALA A 35 4.49 0.74 3.45
C ALA A 35 4.93 0.85 4.93
N LEU A 36 4.06 0.51 5.88
CA LEU A 36 4.45 0.45 7.29
C LEU A 36 5.50 -0.64 7.56
N ALA A 37 5.37 -1.80 6.93
CA ALA A 37 6.37 -2.86 7.02
C ALA A 37 7.71 -2.49 6.36
N ASP A 38 7.70 -1.63 5.33
CA ASP A 38 8.91 -1.05 4.73
C ASP A 38 9.61 -0.11 5.71
N VAL A 39 8.86 0.74 6.42
CA VAL A 39 9.38 1.61 7.48
C VAL A 39 9.97 0.80 8.63
N ASP A 40 9.24 -0.21 9.13
CA ASP A 40 9.70 -1.07 10.23
C ASP A 40 10.96 -1.86 9.87
N ALA A 41 11.09 -2.26 8.59
CA ALA A 41 12.26 -2.95 8.09
C ALA A 41 13.44 -2.03 7.73
N GLY A 42 13.30 -0.71 7.94
CA GLY A 42 14.35 0.26 7.61
C GLY A 42 14.57 0.44 6.11
N ARG A 43 13.62 0.06 5.24
CA ARG A 43 13.63 0.36 3.80
C ARG A 43 13.21 1.80 3.55
N VAL A 44 13.89 2.72 4.23
CA VAL A 44 13.69 4.17 4.14
C VAL A 44 14.84 4.79 3.35
N ILE A 45 14.55 5.88 2.64
CA ILE A 45 15.59 6.69 2.00
C ILE A 45 16.23 7.53 3.10
N ASP A 46 17.56 7.53 3.16
CA ASP A 46 18.30 8.31 4.15
C ASP A 46 18.00 9.82 4.01
N HIS A 47 17.96 10.51 5.14
CA HIS A 47 17.62 11.93 5.17
C HIS A 47 18.63 12.80 4.39
N GLN A 48 19.89 12.41 4.35
CA GLN A 48 20.92 13.10 3.57
C GLN A 48 20.66 12.95 2.07
N ALA A 49 20.28 11.76 1.61
CA ALA A 49 19.94 11.54 0.20
C ALA A 49 18.73 12.38 -0.27
N VAL A 50 17.75 12.60 0.61
CA VAL A 50 16.61 13.50 0.34
C VAL A 50 17.06 14.98 0.30
N GLN A 51 17.98 15.39 1.18
CA GLN A 51 18.54 16.75 1.18
C GLN A 51 19.36 17.02 -0.07
N ASP A 52 20.28 16.13 -0.43
CA ASP A 52 21.10 16.27 -1.64
C ASP A 52 20.21 16.37 -2.89
N TRP A 53 19.16 15.55 -2.97
CA TRP A 53 18.16 15.65 -4.04
C TRP A 53 17.43 17.00 -4.05
N ALA A 54 17.00 17.50 -2.88
CA ALA A 54 16.34 18.79 -2.78
C ALA A 54 17.25 19.96 -3.18
N ASP A 55 18.53 19.91 -2.79
CA ASP A 55 19.53 20.92 -3.14
C ASP A 55 19.83 20.91 -4.65
N SER A 56 19.76 19.74 -5.30
CA SER A 56 19.83 19.57 -6.75
C SER A 56 18.60 20.07 -7.51
N LEU A 57 17.46 20.29 -6.85
CA LEU A 57 16.28 20.87 -7.49
C LEU A 57 16.32 22.40 -7.44
N ASP A 58 16.90 22.98 -6.38
CA ASP A 58 17.07 24.42 -6.22
C ASP A 58 18.26 24.94 -7.05
N SER A 59 19.30 24.12 -7.20
CA SER A 59 20.42 24.38 -8.10
C SER A 59 20.20 23.67 -9.43
N ASP A 60 20.33 24.33 -10.58
CA ASP A 60 20.32 23.76 -11.95
C ASP A 60 21.44 22.70 -12.21
N THR A 61 22.06 22.17 -11.16
CA THR A 61 23.05 21.11 -11.16
C THR A 61 22.35 19.79 -10.88
N SER A 62 21.96 19.08 -11.94
CA SER A 62 21.48 17.70 -11.88
C SER A 62 22.50 16.82 -11.14
N LEU A 63 22.26 16.49 -9.88
CA LEU A 63 23.02 15.46 -9.19
C LEU A 63 22.73 14.08 -9.79
N PRO A 64 23.72 13.17 -9.84
CA PRO A 64 23.50 11.81 -10.27
C PRO A 64 22.50 11.16 -9.31
N LEU A 65 21.40 10.64 -9.87
CA LEU A 65 20.37 9.92 -9.13
C LEU A 65 21.04 8.81 -8.31
N SER A 66 20.86 8.88 -6.98
CA SER A 66 21.43 7.94 -6.02
C SER A 66 21.19 6.50 -6.47
N GLU A 67 22.28 5.82 -6.82
CA GLU A 67 22.25 4.37 -7.02
C GLU A 67 21.88 3.72 -5.68
N PRO A 68 20.82 2.90 -5.61
CA PRO A 68 20.54 2.13 -4.42
C PRO A 68 21.66 1.09 -4.24
N CYS A 69 22.18 1.00 -3.01
CA CYS A 69 23.19 0.01 -2.59
C CYS A 69 22.69 -1.43 -2.78
#